data_AF-A0A3M2GXX4-F1
#
_entry.id   AF-A0A3M2GXX4-F1
#
_cell.length_a   1.000
_cell.length_b   1.000
_cell.length_c   1.000
_cell.angle_alpha   90.00
_cell.angle_beta   90.00
_cell.angle_gamma   90.00
#
_symmetry.space_group_name_H-M   'P 1'
#
loop_
_entity.id
_entity.type
_entity.pdbx_description
1 polymer ?
#
loop_
_entity_poly.entity_id
_entity_poly.type
_entity_poly.pdbx_seq_one_letter_code
_entity_poly.pdbx_strand_id
1 'polypeptide(L)'
;MKRKLWEHLLSILFVGVIFLSLGMVVHRLLPPPQPPTPPPELTPLLELDFVDFTNPLHRALLKETLNRFFPQQAARHDSLLQALDRYREAETAYRTRRRQPVSLWSGERLRRLGWMYATFIAAYLIVMLLTYYGVQTLAVLRFVKMKQGQPPYLEALLNFLRKHPFPPIWKDRLRYVEQALLLAGKALAKGAFYMILFSPAYVLAYSFKTRFDTDTFLFLVLFGVLSNGLLITYTQKFFTFLVAESRKGYVETAMVKNLNNAYDPHSPEGIPYREIFRLRKRFPGHVFDHIYQNARYQYLSALKEQASFLITGLVIIEMALNIQGHLCYELLVTIYTEQYGAALL
;
A
#
# COMPACT_ATOMS: atom_id res chain seq x y z
N MET A 1 -7.21 30.64 -4.31
CA MET A 1 -6.46 29.46 -3.80
C MET A 1 -6.03 29.60 -2.34
N LYS A 2 -5.47 30.74 -1.89
CA LYS A 2 -4.97 30.93 -0.50
C LYS A 2 -6.02 30.67 0.61
N ARG A 3 -7.26 31.12 0.42
CA ARG A 3 -8.35 30.98 1.42
C ARG A 3 -8.78 29.53 1.67
N LYS A 4 -8.96 28.74 0.61
CA LYS A 4 -9.29 27.29 0.71
C LYS A 4 -8.16 26.46 1.33
N LEU A 5 -6.90 26.86 1.12
CA LEU A 5 -5.74 26.19 1.70
C LEU A 5 -5.67 26.47 3.21
N TRP A 6 -6.02 27.69 3.63
CA TRP A 6 -6.18 28.07 5.03
C TRP A 6 -7.33 27.32 5.71
N GLU A 7 -8.49 27.21 5.07
CA GLU A 7 -9.63 26.42 5.58
C GLU A 7 -9.24 24.95 5.81
N HIS A 8 -8.48 24.34 4.90
CA HIS A 8 -7.98 22.98 5.07
C HIS A 8 -6.96 22.86 6.22
N LEU A 9 -5.99 23.76 6.33
CA LEU A 9 -5.02 23.76 7.44
C LEU A 9 -5.72 23.93 8.80
N LEU A 10 -6.72 24.80 8.88
CA LEU A 10 -7.47 25.06 10.09
C LEU A 10 -8.36 23.86 10.47
N SER A 11 -8.93 23.16 9.47
CA SER A 11 -9.68 21.93 9.70
C SER A 11 -8.80 20.79 10.23
N ILE A 12 -7.58 20.64 9.70
CA ILE A 12 -6.60 19.64 10.16
C ILE A 12 -6.17 19.96 11.59
N LEU A 13 -5.89 21.24 11.89
CA LEU A 13 -5.54 21.68 13.24
C LEU A 13 -6.67 21.38 14.23
N PHE A 14 -7.91 21.71 13.86
CA PHE A 14 -9.09 21.50 14.71
C PHE A 14 -9.34 20.03 15.01
N VAL A 15 -9.30 19.17 13.99
CA VAL A 15 -9.43 17.71 14.16
C VAL A 15 -8.28 17.16 15.00
N GLY A 16 -7.05 17.64 14.78
CA GLY A 16 -5.88 17.27 15.58
C GLY A 16 -6.05 17.63 17.06
N VAL A 17 -6.55 18.83 17.37
CA VAL A 17 -6.83 19.28 18.74
C VAL A 17 -7.94 18.44 19.38
N ILE A 18 -9.01 18.12 18.64
CA ILE A 18 -10.07 17.23 19.14
C ILE A 18 -9.50 15.86 19.49
N PHE A 19 -8.73 15.23 18.60
CA PHE A 19 -8.13 13.92 18.86
C PHE A 19 -7.15 13.94 20.05
N LEU A 20 -6.34 14.99 20.17
CA LEU A 20 -5.46 15.22 21.32
C LEU A 20 -6.24 15.35 22.63
N SER A 21 -7.31 16.15 22.63
CA SER A 21 -8.15 16.36 23.81
C SER A 21 -8.89 15.08 24.22
N LEU A 22 -9.43 14.34 23.25
CA LEU A 22 -10.08 13.06 23.49
C LEU A 22 -9.08 12.04 24.04
N GLY A 23 -7.88 11.98 23.48
CA GLY A 23 -6.79 11.12 23.96
C GLY A 23 -6.36 11.45 25.39
N MET A 24 -6.30 12.73 25.77
CA MET A 24 -6.03 13.14 27.16
C MET A 24 -7.18 12.79 28.11
N VAL A 25 -8.43 12.96 27.69
CA VAL A 25 -9.60 12.60 28.50
C VAL A 25 -9.63 11.09 28.75
N VAL A 26 -9.46 10.28 27.70
CA VAL A 26 -9.38 8.82 27.81
C VAL A 26 -8.23 8.40 28.73
N HIS A 27 -7.05 9.02 28.61
CA HIS A 27 -5.93 8.73 29.51
C HIS A 27 -6.26 9.04 30.98
N ARG A 28 -6.93 10.16 31.26
CA ARG A 28 -7.29 10.51 32.64
C ARG A 28 -8.37 9.60 33.23
N LEU A 29 -9.22 9.03 32.37
CA LEU A 29 -10.33 8.16 32.78
C LEU A 29 -9.92 6.69 32.93
N LEU A 30 -8.84 6.23 32.29
CA LEU A 30 -8.32 4.88 32.53
C LEU A 30 -7.49 4.86 33.83
N PRO A 31 -7.95 4.19 34.89
CA PRO A 31 -7.12 3.95 36.05
C PRO A 31 -5.90 3.12 35.65
N PRO A 32 -4.73 3.34 36.29
CA PRO A 32 -3.59 2.47 36.08
C PRO A 32 -3.98 1.02 36.38
N PRO A 33 -3.51 0.04 35.58
CA PRO A 33 -3.80 -1.36 35.87
C PRO A 33 -3.29 -1.67 37.28
N GLN A 34 -4.18 -2.12 38.16
CA GLN A 34 -3.82 -2.60 39.49
C GLN A 34 -3.47 -4.09 39.41
N PRO A 35 -2.50 -4.56 40.22
CA PRO A 35 -2.23 -5.99 40.30
C PRO A 35 -3.50 -6.72 40.79
N PRO A 36 -3.85 -7.87 40.21
CA PRO A 36 -4.93 -8.69 40.75
C PRO A 36 -4.55 -9.10 42.17
N THR A 37 -5.44 -8.87 43.14
CA THR A 37 -5.26 -9.35 44.51
C THR A 37 -5.61 -10.84 44.56
N PRO A 38 -4.76 -11.70 45.13
CA PRO A 38 -5.07 -13.11 45.26
C PRO A 38 -6.31 -13.29 46.17
N PRO A 39 -7.28 -14.13 45.77
CA PRO A 39 -8.34 -14.58 46.66
C PRO A 39 -7.75 -15.11 47.98
N PRO A 40 -8.37 -14.81 49.14
CA PRO A 40 -7.85 -15.23 50.45
C PRO A 40 -7.73 -16.75 50.60
N GLU A 41 -8.50 -17.51 49.84
CA GLU A 41 -8.46 -18.98 49.80
C GLU A 41 -7.23 -19.53 49.07
N LEU A 42 -6.59 -18.72 48.21
CA LEU A 42 -5.43 -19.11 47.41
C LEU A 42 -4.09 -18.70 48.04
N THR A 43 -4.09 -17.75 48.97
CA THR A 43 -2.89 -17.30 49.68
C THR A 43 -2.05 -18.45 50.26
N PRO A 44 -2.61 -19.43 51.01
CA PRO A 44 -1.81 -20.52 51.58
C PRO A 44 -1.28 -21.50 50.53
N LEU A 45 -1.88 -21.56 49.34
CA LEU A 45 -1.41 -22.39 48.23
C LEU A 45 -0.31 -21.70 47.43
N LEU A 46 -0.43 -20.38 47.24
CA LEU A 46 0.57 -19.57 46.53
C LEU A 46 1.88 -19.43 47.32
N GLU A 47 1.86 -19.67 48.64
CA GLU A 47 3.03 -19.70 49.52
C GLU A 47 3.81 -21.04 49.46
N LEU A 48 3.31 -22.06 48.75
CA LEU A 48 3.98 -23.35 48.62
C LEU A 48 5.09 -23.27 47.54
N ASP A 49 6.31 -22.92 47.96
CA ASP A 49 7.48 -22.76 47.07
C ASP A 49 7.87 -24.05 46.31
N PHE A 50 7.37 -25.22 46.72
CA PHE A 50 7.69 -26.52 46.11
C PHE A 50 6.68 -26.97 45.04
N VAL A 51 5.52 -26.31 44.91
CA VAL A 51 4.52 -26.66 43.91
C VAL A 51 4.61 -25.68 42.75
N ASP A 52 5.22 -26.13 41.65
CA ASP A 52 5.13 -25.37 40.41
C ASP A 52 3.75 -25.51 39.78
N PHE A 53 2.88 -24.54 40.04
CA PHE A 53 1.54 -24.50 39.47
C PHE A 53 1.54 -24.31 37.93
N THR A 54 2.65 -23.90 37.29
CA THR A 54 2.74 -23.85 35.81
C THR A 54 2.69 -25.24 35.18
N ASN A 55 3.12 -26.28 35.92
CA ASN A 55 3.20 -27.63 35.41
C ASN A 55 1.85 -28.37 35.54
N PRO A 56 1.26 -28.89 34.43
CA PRO A 56 -0.01 -29.62 34.47
C PRO A 56 0.05 -30.87 35.35
N LEU A 57 1.23 -31.50 35.48
CA LEU A 57 1.45 -32.67 36.33
C LEU A 57 1.32 -32.32 37.81
N HIS A 58 1.97 -31.24 38.26
CA HIS A 58 1.90 -30.80 39.66
C HIS A 58 0.48 -30.39 40.04
N ARG A 59 -0.27 -29.81 39.10
CA ARG A 59 -1.68 -29.47 39.28
C ARG A 59 -2.56 -30.72 39.45
N ALA A 60 -2.36 -31.73 38.59
CA ALA A 60 -3.09 -32.98 38.69
C ALA A 60 -2.76 -33.72 40.00
N LEU A 61 -1.48 -33.74 40.39
CA LEU A 61 -1.02 -34.30 41.67
C LEU A 61 -1.60 -33.55 42.86
N LEU A 62 -1.67 -32.22 42.82
CA LEU A 62 -2.30 -31.42 43.88
C LEU A 62 -3.80 -31.73 43.98
N LYS A 63 -4.50 -31.83 42.85
CA LYS A 63 -5.91 -32.21 42.83
C LYS A 63 -6.12 -33.60 43.44
N GLU A 64 -5.30 -34.56 43.04
CA GLU A 64 -5.39 -35.95 43.49
C GLU A 64 -5.07 -36.08 44.99
N THR A 65 -4.03 -35.39 45.46
CA THR A 65 -3.65 -35.36 46.88
C THR A 65 -4.75 -34.71 47.73
N LEU A 66 -5.28 -33.55 47.32
CA LEU A 66 -6.40 -32.90 48.02
C LEU A 66 -7.63 -33.82 48.09
N ASN A 67 -7.98 -34.48 46.99
CA ASN A 67 -9.09 -35.43 46.95
C ASN A 67 -8.85 -36.69 47.78
N ARG A 68 -7.60 -37.14 47.92
CA ARG A 68 -7.23 -38.30 48.72
C ARG A 68 -7.24 -38.02 50.22
N PHE A 69 -6.77 -36.85 50.64
CA PHE A 69 -6.75 -36.45 52.05
C PHE A 69 -8.09 -35.87 52.53
N PHE A 70 -8.87 -35.25 51.64
CA PHE A 70 -10.17 -34.64 51.96
C PHE A 70 -11.27 -35.03 50.93
N PRO A 71 -11.69 -36.32 50.89
CA PRO A 71 -12.59 -36.83 49.84
C PRO A 71 -13.98 -36.18 49.83
N GLN A 72 -14.46 -35.68 50.98
CA GLN A 72 -15.77 -35.02 51.09
C GLN A 72 -15.79 -33.59 50.50
N GLN A 73 -14.63 -33.03 50.12
CA GLN A 73 -14.50 -31.65 49.65
C GLN A 73 -14.10 -31.53 48.17
N ALA A 74 -14.30 -32.59 47.37
CA ALA A 74 -13.90 -32.62 45.95
C ALA A 74 -14.41 -31.42 45.12
N ALA A 75 -15.69 -31.03 45.31
CA ALA A 75 -16.27 -29.86 44.64
C ALA A 75 -15.58 -28.53 45.04
N ARG A 76 -15.12 -28.42 46.29
CA ARG A 76 -14.38 -27.27 46.77
C ARG A 76 -12.97 -27.22 46.16
N HIS A 77 -12.30 -28.37 46.03
CA HIS A 77 -10.99 -28.43 45.37
C HIS A 77 -11.05 -28.04 43.89
N ASP A 78 -12.11 -28.45 43.18
CA ASP A 78 -12.33 -28.05 41.79
C ASP A 78 -12.56 -26.53 41.67
N SER A 79 -13.35 -25.95 42.57
CA SER A 79 -13.56 -24.49 42.62
C SER A 79 -12.27 -23.72 42.94
N LEU A 80 -11.41 -24.29 43.78
CA LEU A 80 -10.14 -23.71 44.17
C LEU A 80 -9.13 -23.72 43.01
N LEU A 81 -9.07 -24.83 42.27
CA LEU A 81 -8.24 -24.90 41.05
C LEU A 81 -8.75 -23.97 39.95
N GLN A 82 -10.07 -23.79 39.83
CA GLN A 82 -10.65 -22.82 38.89
C GLN A 82 -10.35 -21.37 39.29
N ALA A 83 -10.40 -21.07 40.58
CA ALA A 83 -10.02 -19.75 41.11
C ALA A 83 -8.53 -19.46 40.85
N LEU A 84 -7.67 -20.48 40.99
CA LEU A 84 -6.25 -20.39 40.68
C LEU A 84 -6.01 -20.06 39.20
N ASP A 85 -6.70 -20.74 38.28
CA ASP A 85 -6.60 -20.46 36.85
C ASP A 85 -7.01 -19.02 36.52
N ARG A 86 -8.16 -18.57 37.04
CA ARG A 86 -8.66 -17.20 36.83
C ARG A 86 -7.70 -16.15 37.37
N TYR A 87 -7.12 -16.39 38.54
CA TYR A 87 -6.12 -15.47 39.11
C TYR A 87 -4.89 -15.38 38.21
N ARG A 88 -4.43 -16.50 37.65
CA ARG A 88 -3.26 -16.53 36.77
C ARG A 88 -3.52 -15.92 35.41
N GLU A 89 -4.69 -16.15 34.82
CA GLU A 89 -5.13 -15.45 33.61
C GLU A 89 -5.15 -13.93 33.82
N ALA A 90 -5.64 -13.48 34.97
CA ALA A 90 -5.62 -12.07 35.34
C ALA A 90 -4.17 -11.56 35.56
N GLU A 91 -3.30 -12.36 36.16
CA GLU A 91 -1.90 -12.01 36.40
C GLU A 91 -1.08 -11.95 35.11
N THR A 92 -1.25 -12.90 34.19
CA THR A 92 -0.61 -12.89 32.87
C THR A 92 -1.12 -11.71 32.05
N ALA A 93 -2.44 -11.48 32.02
CA ALA A 93 -3.02 -10.30 31.37
C ALA A 93 -2.47 -8.99 31.97
N TYR A 94 -2.31 -8.91 33.29
CA TYR A 94 -1.70 -7.78 33.97
C TYR A 94 -0.21 -7.60 33.60
N ARG A 95 0.58 -8.66 33.62
CA ARG A 95 2.01 -8.65 33.24
C ARG A 95 2.19 -8.26 31.77
N THR A 96 1.34 -8.75 30.87
CA THR A 96 1.32 -8.38 29.45
C THR A 96 0.94 -6.91 29.26
N ARG A 97 -0.11 -6.43 29.94
CA ARG A 97 -0.50 -5.00 29.94
C ARG A 97 0.54 -4.08 30.56
N ARG A 98 1.32 -4.55 31.55
CA ARG A 98 2.40 -3.79 32.19
C ARG A 98 3.66 -3.74 31.32
N ARG A 99 3.96 -4.82 30.59
CA ARG A 99 5.08 -4.88 29.62
C ARG A 99 4.82 -4.02 28.38
N GLN A 100 3.55 -3.83 27.99
CA GLN A 100 3.17 -2.78 27.05
C GLN A 100 3.18 -1.44 27.82
N PRO A 101 4.14 -0.52 27.58
CA PRO A 101 4.13 0.73 28.31
C PRO A 101 2.93 1.54 27.83
N VAL A 102 1.87 1.58 28.64
CA VAL A 102 0.72 2.50 28.52
C VAL A 102 1.18 3.93 28.91
N SER A 103 2.36 4.35 28.48
CA SER A 103 2.71 5.77 28.42
C SER A 103 2.35 6.26 27.02
N LEU A 104 1.08 6.62 26.87
CA LEU A 104 0.53 7.11 25.61
C LEU A 104 1.22 8.42 25.13
N TRP A 105 1.98 9.10 26.02
CA TRP A 105 2.53 10.44 25.76
C TRP A 105 3.94 10.67 26.36
N SER A 106 4.94 9.89 25.97
CA SER A 106 6.34 10.34 26.18
C SER A 106 6.73 11.33 25.08
N GLY A 107 7.46 12.40 25.42
CA GLY A 107 7.91 13.39 24.42
C GLY A 107 8.73 12.77 23.29
N GLU A 108 9.44 11.67 23.56
CA GLU A 108 10.16 10.89 22.56
C GLU A 108 9.24 10.13 21.59
N ARG A 109 8.14 9.54 22.09
CA ARG A 109 7.12 8.90 21.25
C ARG A 109 6.41 9.94 20.39
N LEU A 110 6.12 11.14 20.92
CA LEU A 110 5.52 12.22 20.14
C LEU A 110 6.47 12.69 19.02
N ARG A 111 7.77 12.83 19.32
CA ARG A 111 8.80 13.14 18.32
C ARG A 111 8.90 12.05 17.26
N ARG A 112 8.86 10.77 17.67
CA ARG A 112 8.88 9.64 16.74
C ARG A 112 7.63 9.61 15.84
N LEU A 113 6.45 9.82 16.41
CA LEU A 113 5.19 9.90 15.66
C LEU A 113 5.18 11.08 14.68
N GLY A 114 5.67 12.24 15.10
CA GLY A 114 5.85 13.42 14.25
C GLY A 114 6.82 13.16 13.09
N TRP A 115 7.93 12.45 13.35
CA TRP A 115 8.89 12.04 12.31
C TRP A 115 8.28 11.06 11.31
N MET A 116 7.52 10.07 11.79
CA MET A 116 6.79 9.13 10.92
C MET A 116 5.78 9.87 10.05
N TYR A 117 4.99 10.78 10.64
CA TYR A 117 4.01 11.58 9.90
C TYR A 117 4.66 12.49 8.85
N ALA A 118 5.78 13.15 9.18
CA ALA A 118 6.53 13.96 8.22
C ALA A 118 7.08 13.12 7.06
N THR A 119 7.62 11.93 7.36
CA THR A 119 8.11 10.97 6.36
C THR A 119 6.99 10.49 5.46
N PHE A 120 5.81 10.20 6.02
CA PHE A 120 4.61 9.82 5.28
C PHE A 120 4.15 10.93 4.34
N ILE A 121 4.07 12.18 4.82
CA ILE A 121 3.72 13.34 3.97
C ILE A 121 4.72 13.50 2.83
N ALA A 122 6.03 13.40 3.13
CA ALA A 122 7.06 13.52 2.11
C ALA A 122 6.92 12.43 1.03
N ALA A 123 6.72 11.17 1.43
CA ALA A 123 6.48 10.08 0.50
C ALA A 123 5.22 10.32 -0.33
N TYR A 124 4.11 10.73 0.31
CA TYR A 124 2.86 11.06 -0.36
C TYR A 124 3.04 12.15 -1.43
N LEU A 125 3.73 13.25 -1.11
CA LEU A 125 3.98 14.33 -2.06
C LEU A 125 4.81 13.87 -3.25
N ILE A 126 5.85 13.06 -3.01
CA ILE A 126 6.69 12.50 -4.08
C ILE A 126 5.86 11.57 -4.97
N VAL A 127 5.11 10.64 -4.37
CA VAL A 127 4.28 9.70 -5.14
C VAL A 127 3.19 10.44 -5.92
N MET A 128 2.57 11.47 -5.34
CA MET A 128 1.59 12.30 -6.04
C MET A 128 2.25 12.99 -7.25
N LEU A 129 3.43 13.59 -7.08
CA LEU A 129 4.13 14.27 -8.16
C LEU A 129 4.53 13.29 -9.28
N LEU A 130 5.06 12.12 -8.92
CA LEU A 130 5.46 11.09 -9.87
C LEU A 130 4.25 10.50 -10.61
N THR A 131 3.16 10.20 -9.90
CA THR A 131 1.93 9.69 -10.53
C THR A 131 1.25 10.73 -11.40
N TYR A 132 1.18 11.99 -10.97
CA TYR A 132 0.66 13.10 -11.79
C TYR A 132 1.47 13.27 -13.09
N TYR A 133 2.80 13.27 -12.97
CA TYR A 133 3.68 13.34 -14.13
C TYR A 133 3.50 12.11 -15.05
N GLY A 134 3.47 10.91 -14.47
CA GLY A 134 3.29 9.64 -15.17
C GLY A 134 1.98 9.58 -15.94
N VAL A 135 0.85 9.94 -15.31
CA VAL A 135 -0.48 10.02 -15.94
C VAL A 135 -0.43 10.88 -17.20
N GLN A 136 0.16 12.07 -17.10
CA GLN A 136 0.24 12.97 -18.25
C GLN A 136 1.13 12.42 -19.35
N THR A 137 2.31 11.89 -19.01
CA THR A 137 3.27 11.38 -19.99
C THR A 137 2.71 10.17 -20.74
N LEU A 138 2.14 9.21 -20.02
CA LEU A 138 1.56 8.00 -20.62
C LEU A 138 0.35 8.32 -21.50
N ALA A 139 -0.52 9.23 -21.07
CA ALA A 139 -1.68 9.64 -21.86
C ALA A 139 -1.28 10.38 -23.13
N VAL A 140 -0.30 11.30 -23.05
CA VAL A 140 0.23 12.02 -24.22
C VAL A 140 0.86 11.03 -25.19
N LEU A 141 1.71 10.11 -24.72
CA LEU A 141 2.32 9.07 -25.57
C LEU A 141 1.26 8.22 -26.26
N ARG A 142 0.22 7.81 -25.54
CA ARG A 142 -0.90 7.05 -26.09
C ARG A 142 -1.69 7.85 -27.13
N PHE A 143 -1.93 9.14 -26.86
CA PHE A 143 -2.62 10.04 -27.77
C PHE A 143 -1.84 10.25 -29.07
N VAL A 144 -0.54 10.51 -28.98
CA VAL A 144 0.36 10.68 -30.12
C VAL A 144 0.38 9.40 -30.97
N LYS A 145 0.53 8.22 -30.36
CA LYS A 145 0.47 6.93 -31.06
C LYS A 145 -0.88 6.69 -31.75
N MET A 146 -1.98 7.06 -31.11
CA MET A 146 -3.31 6.97 -31.71
C MET A 146 -3.42 7.87 -32.95
N LYS A 147 -2.90 9.10 -32.90
CA LYS A 147 -2.90 10.02 -34.04
C LYS A 147 -1.97 9.61 -35.18
N GLN A 148 -0.91 8.84 -34.89
CA GLN A 148 -0.05 8.24 -35.90
C GLN A 148 -0.66 7.01 -36.60
N GLY A 149 -1.79 6.49 -36.12
CA GLY A 149 -2.42 5.30 -36.69
C GLY A 149 -1.60 4.01 -36.53
N GLN A 150 -0.63 3.98 -35.61
CA GLN A 150 0.19 2.78 -35.38
C GLN A 150 -0.65 1.70 -34.67
N PRO A 151 -0.86 0.52 -35.29
CA PRO A 151 -1.62 -0.55 -34.66
C PRO A 151 -0.85 -1.11 -33.44
N PRO A 152 -1.55 -1.55 -32.38
CA PRO A 152 -0.92 -2.29 -31.29
C PRO A 152 -0.21 -3.54 -31.82
N TYR A 153 0.91 -3.94 -31.19
CA TYR A 153 1.76 -5.04 -31.70
C TYR A 153 1.02 -6.37 -31.89
N LEU A 154 -0.01 -6.67 -31.09
CA LEU A 154 -0.86 -7.86 -31.28
C LEU A 154 -1.70 -7.75 -32.55
N GLU A 155 -2.23 -6.57 -32.85
CA GLU A 155 -2.99 -6.32 -34.08
C GLU A 155 -2.05 -6.26 -35.29
N ALA A 156 -0.83 -5.73 -35.12
CA ALA A 156 0.22 -5.80 -36.14
C ALA A 156 0.62 -7.26 -36.44
N LEU A 157 0.71 -8.12 -35.41
CA LEU A 157 0.96 -9.55 -35.56
C LEU A 157 -0.20 -10.26 -36.27
N LEU A 158 -1.44 -10.02 -35.84
CA LEU A 158 -2.64 -10.59 -36.48
C LEU A 158 -2.76 -10.13 -37.95
N ASN A 159 -2.51 -8.85 -38.22
CA ASN A 159 -2.50 -8.31 -39.57
C ASN A 159 -1.35 -8.87 -40.41
N PHE A 160 -0.17 -9.09 -39.83
CA PHE A 160 0.95 -9.73 -40.50
C PHE A 160 0.62 -11.18 -40.88
N LEU A 161 0.10 -11.98 -39.93
CA LEU A 161 -0.32 -13.36 -40.14
C LEU A 161 -1.47 -13.48 -41.16
N ARG A 162 -2.37 -12.49 -41.21
CA ARG A 162 -3.50 -12.46 -42.13
C ARG A 162 -3.12 -11.99 -43.55
N LYS A 163 -2.18 -11.05 -43.67
CA LYS A 163 -1.78 -10.47 -44.96
C LYS A 163 -0.65 -11.23 -45.66
N HIS A 164 0.18 -11.95 -44.92
CA HIS A 164 1.28 -12.73 -45.48
C HIS A 164 1.00 -14.23 -45.32
N PRO A 165 0.47 -14.91 -46.36
CA PRO A 165 0.28 -16.35 -46.32
C PRO A 165 1.64 -17.05 -46.19
N PHE A 166 1.63 -18.24 -45.59
CA PHE A 166 2.85 -18.97 -45.29
C PHE A 166 3.66 -19.26 -46.58
N PRO A 167 4.89 -18.76 -46.70
CA PRO A 167 5.63 -18.84 -47.95
C PRO A 167 6.00 -20.30 -48.29
N PRO A 168 5.97 -20.70 -49.58
CA PRO A 168 6.30 -22.05 -50.00
C PRO A 168 7.80 -22.36 -49.89
N ILE A 169 8.66 -21.34 -49.96
CA ILE A 169 10.13 -21.47 -50.02
C ILE A 169 10.73 -21.50 -48.60
N TRP A 170 11.59 -22.47 -48.32
CA TRP A 170 12.21 -22.69 -46.99
C TRP A 170 12.96 -21.48 -46.42
N LYS A 171 13.69 -20.72 -47.26
CA LYS A 171 14.42 -19.51 -46.83
C LYS A 171 13.47 -18.38 -46.40
N ASP A 172 12.34 -18.24 -47.09
CA ASP A 172 11.33 -17.23 -46.77
C ASP A 172 10.47 -17.65 -45.57
N ARG A 173 10.31 -18.95 -45.33
CA ARG A 173 9.69 -19.48 -44.10
C ARG A 173 10.48 -19.09 -42.85
N LEU A 174 11.80 -19.20 -42.91
CA LEU A 174 12.67 -18.82 -41.78
C LEU A 174 12.52 -17.32 -41.45
N ARG A 175 12.54 -16.46 -42.46
CA ARG A 175 12.32 -15.00 -42.29
C ARG A 175 10.92 -14.67 -41.81
N TYR A 176 9.91 -15.37 -42.32
CA TYR A 176 8.51 -15.21 -41.88
C TYR A 176 8.34 -15.59 -40.40
N VAL A 177 8.89 -16.74 -39.99
CA VAL A 177 8.86 -17.20 -38.60
C VAL A 177 9.65 -16.24 -37.72
N GLU A 178 10.82 -15.79 -38.12
CA GLU A 178 11.63 -14.83 -37.37
C GLU A 178 10.86 -13.51 -37.12
N GLN A 179 10.22 -12.95 -38.14
CA GLN A 179 9.44 -11.71 -38.02
C GLN A 179 8.19 -11.91 -37.14
N ALA A 180 7.47 -13.02 -37.32
CA ALA A 180 6.33 -13.35 -36.47
C ALA A 180 6.75 -13.55 -35.01
N LEU A 181 7.88 -14.22 -34.77
CA LEU A 181 8.41 -14.51 -33.44
C LEU A 181 8.96 -13.24 -32.77
N LEU A 182 9.57 -12.33 -33.53
CA LEU A 182 9.97 -11.00 -33.04
C LEU A 182 8.76 -10.15 -32.65
N LEU A 183 7.69 -10.15 -33.44
CA LEU A 183 6.46 -9.43 -33.13
C LEU A 183 5.73 -10.04 -31.92
N ALA A 184 5.65 -11.37 -31.86
CA ALA A 184 5.10 -12.10 -30.72
C ALA A 184 5.92 -11.86 -29.44
N GLY A 185 7.25 -11.91 -29.55
CA GLY A 185 8.18 -11.63 -28.45
C GLY A 185 8.05 -10.19 -27.95
N LYS A 186 7.95 -9.20 -28.85
CA LYS A 186 7.67 -7.80 -28.47
C LYS A 186 6.31 -7.65 -27.80
N ALA A 187 5.28 -8.35 -28.29
CA ALA A 187 3.95 -8.33 -27.68
C ALA A 187 3.94 -8.96 -26.28
N LEU A 188 4.58 -10.12 -26.11
CA LEU A 188 4.73 -10.81 -24.82
C LEU A 188 5.55 -9.99 -23.83
N ALA A 189 6.70 -9.46 -24.23
CA ALA A 189 7.54 -8.61 -23.37
C ALA A 189 6.77 -7.37 -22.91
N LYS A 190 6.02 -6.74 -23.82
CA LYS A 190 5.16 -5.59 -23.48
C LYS A 190 4.01 -5.99 -22.54
N GLY A 191 3.40 -7.16 -22.77
CA GLY A 191 2.37 -7.72 -21.91
C GLY A 191 2.87 -8.02 -20.50
N ALA A 192 4.02 -8.71 -20.39
CA ALA A 192 4.68 -9.00 -19.13
C ALA A 192 5.09 -7.71 -18.39
N PHE A 193 5.65 -6.74 -19.11
CA PHE A 193 5.96 -5.42 -18.55
C PHE A 193 4.72 -4.74 -17.97
N TYR A 194 3.59 -4.76 -18.69
CA TYR A 194 2.34 -4.23 -18.16
C TYR A 194 1.81 -5.04 -16.97
N MET A 195 1.88 -6.36 -16.97
CA MET A 195 1.45 -7.16 -15.82
C MET A 195 2.29 -6.87 -14.56
N ILE A 196 3.61 -6.69 -14.71
CA ILE A 196 4.49 -6.32 -13.59
C ILE A 196 4.15 -4.91 -13.11
N LEU A 197 4.10 -3.93 -14.03
CA LEU A 197 3.85 -2.53 -13.72
C LEU A 197 2.45 -2.28 -13.12
N PHE A 198 1.49 -3.17 -13.38
CA PHE A 198 0.09 -3.01 -12.97
C PHE A 198 -0.42 -4.09 -12.03
N SER A 199 0.48 -4.90 -11.46
CA SER A 199 0.11 -5.79 -10.37
C SER A 199 -0.21 -4.96 -9.10
N PRO A 200 -1.24 -5.34 -8.31
CA PRO A 200 -1.59 -4.60 -7.09
C PRO A 200 -0.38 -4.55 -6.14
N ALA A 201 0.02 -3.38 -5.62
CA ALA A 201 1.28 -3.33 -4.86
C ALA A 201 1.24 -4.07 -3.54
N TYR A 202 0.08 -4.40 -2.97
CA TYR A 202 0.09 -5.29 -1.81
C TYR A 202 0.69 -6.65 -2.21
N VAL A 203 0.37 -7.19 -3.40
CA VAL A 203 0.94 -8.44 -3.92
C VAL A 203 2.44 -8.30 -4.16
N LEU A 204 2.88 -7.19 -4.77
CA LEU A 204 4.31 -6.97 -4.96
C LEU A 204 5.05 -6.78 -3.63
N ALA A 205 4.48 -6.03 -2.68
CA ALA A 205 5.04 -5.83 -1.35
C ALA A 205 5.19 -7.16 -0.61
N TYR A 206 4.18 -8.04 -0.67
CA TYR A 206 4.26 -9.40 -0.12
C TYR A 206 5.37 -10.24 -0.79
N SER A 207 5.59 -10.06 -2.09
CA SER A 207 6.59 -10.85 -2.84
C SER A 207 8.05 -10.45 -2.57
N PHE A 208 8.32 -9.18 -2.23
CA PHE A 208 9.69 -8.66 -2.06
C PHE A 208 10.21 -8.64 -0.61
N LYS A 209 9.33 -8.74 0.40
CA LYS A 209 9.69 -8.67 1.83
C LYS A 209 10.56 -9.83 2.33
N THR A 210 10.59 -10.97 1.62
CA THR A 210 11.38 -12.14 2.05
C THR A 210 12.88 -12.02 1.82
N ARG A 211 13.38 -10.96 1.13
CA ARG A 211 14.81 -10.81 0.84
C ARG A 211 15.41 -9.41 1.07
N PHE A 212 14.60 -8.38 1.33
CA PHE A 212 15.08 -7.01 1.50
C PHE A 212 14.46 -6.38 2.75
N ASP A 213 15.28 -5.67 3.53
CA ASP A 213 14.83 -4.78 4.61
C ASP A 213 13.82 -3.77 4.03
N THR A 214 12.55 -4.04 4.30
CA THR A 214 11.39 -3.43 3.64
C THR A 214 10.92 -2.16 4.36
N ASP A 215 11.66 -1.72 5.37
CA ASP A 215 11.46 -0.46 6.10
C ASP A 215 11.90 0.78 5.31
N THR A 216 12.31 0.60 4.06
CA THR A 216 12.92 1.67 3.28
C THR A 216 11.84 2.53 2.61
N PHE A 217 11.80 3.82 2.95
CA PHE A 217 11.05 4.90 2.29
C PHE A 217 10.92 4.75 0.76
N LEU A 218 11.98 4.28 0.11
CA LEU A 218 12.04 4.01 -1.33
C LEU A 218 11.04 2.94 -1.79
N PHE A 219 10.83 1.86 -1.02
CA PHE A 219 9.83 0.83 -1.34
C PHE A 219 8.41 1.37 -1.23
N LEU A 220 8.12 2.20 -0.22
CA LEU A 220 6.81 2.84 -0.09
C LEU A 220 6.52 3.79 -1.25
N VAL A 221 7.52 4.55 -1.72
CA VAL A 221 7.41 5.39 -2.92
C VAL A 221 7.23 4.55 -4.19
N LEU A 222 8.05 3.51 -4.37
CA LEU A 222 8.00 2.63 -5.54
C LEU A 222 6.66 1.91 -5.63
N PHE A 223 6.19 1.31 -4.54
CA PHE A 223 4.88 0.70 -4.46
C PHE A 223 3.79 1.74 -4.61
N GLY A 224 3.85 2.91 -3.96
CA GLY A 224 2.85 3.96 -4.15
C GLY A 224 2.66 4.38 -5.63
N VAL A 225 3.75 4.42 -6.40
CA VAL A 225 3.73 4.74 -7.84
C VAL A 225 3.27 3.56 -8.69
N LEU A 226 3.80 2.35 -8.44
CA LEU A 226 3.52 1.14 -9.23
C LEU A 226 2.20 0.46 -8.87
N SER A 227 1.72 0.59 -7.64
CA SER A 227 0.55 -0.12 -7.07
C SER A 227 -0.74 0.07 -7.81
N ASN A 228 -0.81 1.10 -8.62
CA ASN A 228 -2.03 1.83 -8.68
C ASN A 228 -2.67 1.62 -10.04
N GLY A 229 -3.74 0.81 -10.03
CA GLY A 229 -4.84 1.00 -10.97
C GLY A 229 -5.20 2.49 -11.13
N LEU A 230 -4.89 3.37 -10.17
CA LEU A 230 -4.94 4.83 -10.34
C LEU A 230 -4.10 5.33 -11.52
N LEU A 231 -2.84 4.88 -11.71
CA LEU A 231 -2.03 5.31 -12.85
C LEU A 231 -2.75 4.96 -14.16
N ILE A 232 -3.34 3.77 -14.28
CA ILE A 232 -4.12 3.36 -15.46
C ILE A 232 -5.40 4.17 -15.60
N THR A 233 -6.24 4.17 -14.56
CA THR A 233 -7.56 4.80 -14.55
C THR A 233 -7.44 6.29 -14.85
N TYR A 234 -6.48 6.97 -14.23
CA TYR A 234 -6.27 8.40 -14.46
C TYR A 234 -5.52 8.68 -15.76
N THR A 235 -4.63 7.80 -16.23
CA THR A 235 -4.09 7.88 -17.60
C THR A 235 -5.20 7.76 -18.62
N GLN A 236 -6.14 6.82 -18.44
CA GLN A 236 -7.30 6.63 -19.30
C GLN A 236 -8.21 7.86 -19.25
N LYS A 237 -8.50 8.38 -18.05
CA LYS A 237 -9.33 9.59 -17.87
C LYS A 237 -8.72 10.80 -18.57
N PHE A 238 -7.41 11.03 -18.38
CA PHE A 238 -6.70 12.13 -19.04
C PHE A 238 -6.61 11.94 -20.56
N PHE A 239 -6.38 10.72 -21.03
CA PHE A 239 -6.42 10.37 -22.45
C PHE A 239 -7.81 10.65 -23.06
N THR A 240 -8.90 10.30 -22.38
CA THR A 240 -10.26 10.60 -22.83
C THR A 240 -10.48 12.10 -22.96
N PHE A 241 -9.96 12.92 -22.05
CA PHE A 241 -10.00 14.38 -22.19
C PHE A 241 -9.22 14.86 -23.42
N LEU A 242 -8.02 14.33 -23.68
CA LEU A 242 -7.27 14.67 -24.89
C LEU A 242 -8.04 14.30 -26.17
N VAL A 243 -8.68 13.12 -26.20
CA VAL A 243 -9.50 12.69 -27.34
C VAL A 243 -10.72 13.58 -27.52
N ALA A 244 -11.49 13.82 -26.46
CA ALA A 244 -12.67 14.67 -26.48
C ALA A 244 -12.32 16.09 -26.94
N GLU A 245 -11.23 16.66 -26.42
CA GLU A 245 -10.75 17.97 -26.82
C GLU A 245 -10.30 18.00 -28.28
N SER A 246 -9.60 16.97 -28.75
CA SER A 246 -9.17 16.88 -30.16
C SER A 246 -10.31 16.80 -31.16
N ARG A 247 -11.51 16.35 -30.73
CA ARG A 247 -12.71 16.25 -31.59
C ARG A 247 -13.44 17.58 -31.75
N LYS A 248 -13.14 18.60 -30.94
CA LYS A 248 -13.81 19.91 -30.97
C LYS A 248 -13.40 20.82 -32.16
N GLY A 249 -12.75 20.28 -33.20
CA GLY A 249 -12.45 21.03 -34.42
C GLY A 249 -11.22 21.94 -34.38
N TYR A 250 -10.32 21.80 -33.39
CA TYR A 250 -9.09 22.62 -33.30
C TYR A 250 -8.19 22.57 -34.55
N VAL A 251 -8.36 21.59 -35.43
CA VAL A 251 -7.61 21.45 -36.69
C VAL A 251 -7.95 22.60 -37.65
N GLU A 252 -9.23 23.00 -37.72
CA GLU A 252 -9.67 24.10 -38.60
C GLU A 252 -9.15 25.45 -38.07
N THR A 253 -9.22 25.67 -36.75
CA THR A 253 -8.63 26.86 -36.12
C THR A 253 -7.10 26.88 -36.22
N ALA A 254 -6.46 25.72 -36.25
CA ALA A 254 -5.01 25.60 -36.38
C ALA A 254 -4.50 25.91 -37.78
N MET A 255 -5.26 25.55 -38.82
CA MET A 255 -4.94 25.93 -40.20
C MET A 255 -4.94 27.46 -40.36
N VAL A 256 -5.89 28.15 -39.73
CA VAL A 256 -5.94 29.64 -39.73
C VAL A 256 -4.77 30.26 -38.96
N LYS A 257 -4.25 29.56 -37.94
CA LYS A 257 -3.12 30.03 -37.11
C LYS A 257 -1.76 29.54 -37.58
N ASN A 258 -1.70 28.85 -38.73
CA ASN A 258 -0.46 28.29 -39.28
C ASN A 258 0.30 27.40 -38.27
N LEU A 259 -0.44 26.59 -37.51
CA LEU A 259 0.12 25.68 -36.51
C LEU A 259 0.39 24.30 -37.12
N ASN A 260 1.50 23.69 -36.71
CA ASN A 260 1.86 22.34 -37.12
C ASN A 260 0.84 21.31 -36.60
N ASN A 261 0.52 20.32 -37.42
CA ASN A 261 -0.48 19.28 -37.13
C ASN A 261 0.07 17.84 -37.22
N ALA A 262 1.36 17.68 -37.50
CA ALA A 262 2.00 16.37 -37.62
C ALA A 262 2.30 15.78 -36.24
N TYR A 263 1.96 14.51 -36.03
CA TYR A 263 2.22 13.82 -34.75
C TYR A 263 3.44 12.89 -34.80
N ASP A 264 4.20 12.88 -35.91
CA ASP A 264 5.37 12.02 -36.08
C ASP A 264 6.61 12.60 -35.37
N PRO A 265 7.25 11.93 -34.40
CA PRO A 265 8.38 12.48 -33.64
C PRO A 265 9.66 12.63 -34.47
N HIS A 266 9.70 12.03 -35.66
CA HIS A 266 10.83 12.11 -36.58
C HIS A 266 10.68 13.23 -37.63
N SER A 267 9.49 13.81 -37.75
CA SER A 267 9.23 14.94 -38.65
C SER A 267 9.66 16.26 -37.99
N PRO A 268 10.23 17.22 -38.75
CA PRO A 268 10.53 18.57 -38.24
C PRO A 268 9.28 19.34 -37.79
N GLU A 269 8.11 18.99 -38.33
CA GLU A 269 6.81 19.59 -37.95
C GLU A 269 6.11 18.80 -36.84
N GLY A 270 6.75 17.74 -36.33
CA GLY A 270 6.17 16.81 -35.37
C GLY A 270 6.40 17.16 -33.91
N ILE A 271 5.86 16.32 -33.02
CA ILE A 271 6.10 16.42 -31.57
C ILE A 271 7.32 15.57 -31.18
N PRO A 272 8.47 16.16 -30.84
CA PRO A 272 9.64 15.38 -30.45
C PRO A 272 9.44 14.71 -29.09
N TYR A 273 10.03 13.53 -28.90
CA TYR A 273 9.95 12.81 -27.61
C TYR A 273 10.43 13.66 -26.42
N ARG A 274 11.42 14.53 -26.64
CA ARG A 274 11.94 15.45 -25.61
C ARG A 274 10.85 16.35 -25.03
N GLU A 275 9.88 16.78 -25.82
CA GLU A 275 8.77 17.61 -25.35
C GLU A 275 7.75 16.81 -24.55
N ILE A 276 7.54 15.54 -24.93
CA ILE A 276 6.65 14.61 -24.21
C ILE A 276 7.19 14.30 -22.81
N PHE A 277 8.51 14.10 -22.67
CA PHE A 277 9.18 13.77 -21.40
C PHE A 277 9.66 15.00 -20.62
N ARG A 278 9.31 16.23 -21.03
CA ARG A 278 9.65 17.43 -20.27
C ARG A 278 8.79 17.54 -19.01
N LEU A 279 9.39 17.92 -17.87
CA LEU A 279 8.67 18.13 -16.60
C LEU A 279 7.50 19.11 -16.75
N ARG A 280 7.71 20.21 -17.46
CA ARG A 280 6.65 21.13 -17.89
C ARG A 280 6.39 20.89 -19.38
N LYS A 281 5.36 20.09 -19.67
CA LYS A 281 4.94 19.78 -21.04
C LYS A 281 4.35 21.04 -21.70
N ARG A 282 4.94 21.42 -22.83
CA ARG A 282 4.53 22.51 -23.72
C ARG A 282 4.94 22.12 -25.14
N PHE A 283 4.12 22.47 -26.12
CA PHE A 283 4.28 22.06 -27.52
C PHE A 283 4.23 23.30 -28.45
N PRO A 284 5.21 24.21 -28.36
CA PRO A 284 5.15 25.50 -29.04
C PRO A 284 4.98 25.32 -30.57
N GLY A 285 4.07 26.09 -31.17
CA GLY A 285 3.82 26.05 -32.62
C GLY A 285 3.01 24.84 -33.10
N HIS A 286 2.53 23.98 -32.20
CA HIS A 286 1.76 22.79 -32.56
C HIS A 286 0.33 22.85 -32.00
N VAL A 287 -0.67 22.35 -32.75
CA VAL A 287 -2.11 22.35 -32.33
C VAL A 287 -2.30 21.68 -30.98
N PHE A 288 -1.49 20.65 -30.71
CA PHE A 288 -1.54 19.86 -29.49
C PHE A 288 -1.31 20.67 -28.21
N ASP A 289 -0.64 21.83 -28.27
CA ASP A 289 -0.44 22.64 -27.06
C ASP A 289 -1.78 23.12 -26.49
N HIS A 290 -2.67 23.61 -27.35
CA HIS A 290 -4.01 24.06 -26.96
C HIS A 290 -4.87 22.90 -26.45
N ILE A 291 -4.83 21.77 -27.15
CA ILE A 291 -5.52 20.53 -26.74
C ILE A 291 -5.05 20.10 -25.35
N TYR A 292 -3.73 20.06 -25.14
CA TYR A 292 -3.12 19.64 -23.89
C TYR A 292 -3.45 20.61 -22.74
N GLN A 293 -3.36 21.92 -22.96
CA GLN A 293 -3.66 22.94 -21.95
C GLN A 293 -5.12 22.86 -21.49
N ASN A 294 -6.06 22.72 -22.43
CA ASN A 294 -7.49 22.61 -22.10
C ASN A 294 -7.80 21.29 -21.38
N ALA A 295 -7.27 20.17 -21.87
CA ALA A 295 -7.42 18.87 -21.21
C ALA A 295 -6.82 18.89 -19.79
N ARG A 296 -5.67 19.55 -19.61
CA ARG A 296 -5.02 19.71 -18.30
C ARG A 296 -5.89 20.50 -17.33
N TYR A 297 -6.56 21.56 -17.80
CA TYR A 297 -7.48 22.33 -16.96
C TYR A 297 -8.69 21.49 -16.51
N GLN A 298 -9.28 20.74 -17.44
CA GLN A 298 -10.39 19.82 -17.13
C GLN A 298 -9.97 18.71 -16.14
N TYR A 299 -8.73 18.25 -16.23
CA TYR A 299 -8.18 17.21 -15.36
C TYR A 299 -7.93 17.67 -13.91
N LEU A 300 -7.89 18.97 -13.61
CA LEU A 300 -7.63 19.46 -12.24
C LEU A 300 -8.64 18.96 -11.21
N SER A 301 -9.88 18.68 -11.60
CA SER A 301 -10.89 18.07 -10.73
C SER A 301 -10.54 16.63 -10.37
N ALA A 302 -10.11 15.84 -11.36
CA ALA A 302 -9.71 14.44 -11.20
C ALA A 302 -8.45 14.28 -10.33
N LEU A 303 -7.59 15.29 -10.28
CA LEU A 303 -6.41 15.28 -9.40
C LEU A 303 -6.77 15.22 -7.92
N LYS A 304 -7.87 15.84 -7.51
CA LYS A 304 -8.34 15.79 -6.11
C LYS A 304 -8.81 14.39 -5.73
N GLU A 305 -9.50 13.74 -6.66
CA GLU A 305 -9.97 12.35 -6.53
C GLU A 305 -8.78 11.38 -6.46
N GLN A 306 -7.80 11.56 -7.35
CA GLN A 306 -6.54 10.81 -7.34
C GLN A 306 -5.80 10.98 -6.01
N ALA A 307 -5.76 12.21 -5.48
CA ALA A 307 -5.14 12.51 -4.20
C ALA A 307 -5.79 11.75 -3.04
N SER A 308 -7.12 11.64 -2.98
CA SER A 308 -7.82 10.87 -1.94
C SER A 308 -7.51 9.37 -2.02
N PHE A 309 -7.56 8.77 -3.22
CA PHE A 309 -7.27 7.34 -3.37
C PHE A 309 -5.80 7.02 -3.09
N LEU A 310 -4.89 7.94 -3.42
CA LEU A 310 -3.48 7.75 -3.16
C LEU A 310 -3.18 7.72 -1.65
N ILE A 311 -3.82 8.60 -0.86
CA ILE A 311 -3.67 8.58 0.60
C ILE A 311 -4.14 7.23 1.15
N THR A 312 -5.34 6.77 0.77
CA THR A 312 -5.86 5.48 1.22
C THR A 312 -4.94 4.32 0.81
N GLY A 313 -4.43 4.32 -0.43
CA GLY A 313 -3.50 3.30 -0.90
C GLY A 313 -2.18 3.28 -0.14
N LEU A 314 -1.58 4.44 0.14
CA LEU A 314 -0.34 4.53 0.91
C LEU A 314 -0.55 4.09 2.37
N VAL A 315 -1.67 4.43 2.99
CA VAL A 315 -2.00 3.95 4.34
C VAL A 315 -2.14 2.42 4.34
N ILE A 316 -2.80 1.82 3.35
CA ILE A 316 -2.90 0.36 3.23
C ILE A 316 -1.52 -0.28 3.04
N ILE A 317 -0.65 0.30 2.20
CA ILE A 317 0.72 -0.20 1.99
C ILE A 317 1.53 -0.10 3.30
N GLU A 318 1.47 1.04 3.99
CA GLU A 318 2.15 1.24 5.27
C GLU A 318 1.63 0.26 6.33
N MET A 319 0.31 0.11 6.45
CA MET A 319 -0.31 -0.87 7.35
C MET A 319 0.10 -2.30 6.99
N ALA A 320 0.11 -2.70 5.71
CA ALA A 320 0.54 -4.04 5.32
C ALA A 320 2.02 -4.31 5.65
N LEU A 321 2.89 -3.30 5.45
CA LEU A 321 4.30 -3.39 5.79
C LEU A 321 4.51 -3.46 7.32
N ASN A 322 3.73 -2.70 8.10
CA ASN A 322 3.86 -2.56 9.56
C ASN A 322 3.14 -3.68 10.36
N ILE A 323 1.93 -4.09 9.95
CA ILE A 323 1.15 -5.18 10.59
C ILE A 323 1.96 -6.47 10.61
N GLN A 324 2.67 -6.82 9.54
CA GLN A 324 3.55 -7.99 9.55
C GLN A 324 4.81 -7.82 10.42
N GLY A 325 5.32 -6.60 10.61
CA GLY A 325 6.44 -6.35 11.54
C GLY A 325 6.02 -6.59 12.99
N HIS A 326 4.86 -6.05 13.38
CA HIS A 326 4.29 -6.25 14.71
C HIS A 326 3.81 -7.67 14.94
N LEU A 327 3.14 -8.33 13.96
CA LEU A 327 2.73 -9.72 14.07
C LEU A 327 3.91 -10.68 14.05
N CYS A 328 4.96 -10.46 13.25
CA CYS A 328 6.15 -11.33 13.30
C CYS A 328 6.95 -11.13 14.59
N TYR A 329 7.02 -9.91 15.14
CA TYR A 329 7.66 -9.65 16.43
C TYR A 329 6.83 -10.19 17.58
N GLU A 330 5.51 -10.00 17.58
CA GLU A 330 4.62 -10.60 18.58
C GLU A 330 4.58 -12.12 18.44
N LEU A 331 4.53 -12.71 17.25
CA LEU A 331 4.68 -14.16 17.05
C LEU A 331 6.06 -14.63 17.49
N LEU A 332 7.14 -13.90 17.24
CA LEU A 332 8.47 -14.26 17.74
C LEU A 332 8.50 -14.18 19.26
N VAL A 333 7.97 -13.13 19.87
CA VAL A 333 7.86 -13.00 21.33
C VAL A 333 7.01 -14.15 21.88
N THR A 334 5.83 -14.42 21.34
CA THR A 334 4.95 -15.52 21.73
C THR A 334 5.60 -16.89 21.51
N ILE A 335 6.34 -17.10 20.41
CA ILE A 335 7.08 -18.36 20.18
C ILE A 335 8.23 -18.48 21.21
N TYR A 336 8.93 -17.39 21.49
CA TYR A 336 10.07 -17.35 22.41
C TYR A 336 9.65 -17.39 23.89
N THR A 337 8.47 -16.88 24.23
CA THR A 337 7.96 -16.80 25.61
C THR A 337 6.89 -17.83 25.94
N GLU A 338 6.16 -18.37 24.97
CA GLU A 338 5.02 -19.28 25.22
C GLU A 338 5.16 -20.67 24.56
N GLN A 339 6.01 -20.91 23.55
CA GLN A 339 6.01 -22.19 22.81
C GLN A 339 7.25 -23.09 22.90
N TYR A 340 8.26 -22.79 23.72
CA TYR A 340 9.26 -23.83 24.07
C TYR A 340 8.80 -24.81 25.16
N GLY A 341 7.62 -24.59 25.76
CA GLY A 341 6.99 -25.56 26.68
C GLY A 341 5.95 -26.49 26.02
N ALA A 342 5.41 -26.13 24.85
CA ALA A 342 4.32 -26.87 24.20
C ALA A 342 4.74 -27.69 22.97
N ALA A 343 5.98 -27.53 22.48
CA ALA A 343 6.51 -28.29 21.34
C ALA A 343 7.37 -29.51 21.74
N LEU A 344 7.52 -29.77 23.04
CA LEU A 344 8.23 -30.93 23.61
C LEU A 344 7.31 -31.80 24.51
N LEU A 345 6.02 -31.77 24.23
CA LEU A 345 5.01 -32.79 24.55
C LEU A 345 4.27 -33.11 23.25
#